data_AF-A0A929ESX2-F1
#
_entry.id   AF-A0A929ESX2-F1
#
_cell.length_a   1.000
_cell.length_b   1.000
_cell.length_c   1.000
_cell.angle_alpha   90.00
_cell.angle_beta   90.00
_cell.angle_gamma   90.00
#
_symmetry.space_group_name_H-M   'P 1'
#
loop_
_entity.id
_entity.type
_entity.pdbx_description
1 polymer ?
#
loop_
_entity_poly.entity_id
_entity_poly.type
_entity_poly.pdbx_seq_one_letter_code
_entity_poly.pdbx_strand_id
1 'polypeptide(L)'
;MRNILNVLFIALALTACQKETPQDTAPIESNVGVPAAEGGTVVTTMDAGGYTYVELESNGSKFWAAGPSIKVKVGDKVTLGPGSIMQNFQSKSLDRTFESILFTGAIIIDAAGQASGGQSAGGGAASAEAAAPAKGDIAKAEGGYTVEEVFTKKAELGGKTISVKGKIVKASGFIMNANWYHIQDGTGAEGANDLVVTSQDTIEAGSIVVAKGPLTLNKDFGSGYKFDLIMEEAKLVAE
;
A
#
# COMPACT_ATOMS: atom_id res chain seq x y z
N MET A 1 -8.39 -60.69 -54.99
CA MET A 1 -7.30 -61.50 -54.38
C MET A 1 -6.01 -60.71 -54.46
N ARG A 2 -5.31 -60.58 -53.32
CA ARG A 2 -3.89 -60.18 -53.08
C ARG A 2 -3.29 -59.07 -53.97
N ASN A 3 -3.12 -57.87 -53.41
CA ASN A 3 -1.90 -57.40 -52.71
C ASN A 3 -0.64 -57.43 -53.58
N ILE A 4 -0.21 -56.26 -54.06
CA ILE A 4 1.18 -55.99 -54.37
C ILE A 4 1.54 -54.67 -53.71
N LEU A 5 2.42 -54.79 -52.70
CA LEU A 5 3.03 -53.74 -51.92
C LEU A 5 4.55 -53.90 -52.09
N ASN A 6 5.24 -52.75 -52.10
CA ASN A 6 6.70 -52.50 -52.06
C ASN A 6 7.36 -52.09 -53.40
N VAL A 7 7.64 -50.78 -53.61
CA VAL A 7 8.72 -49.93 -53.03
C VAL A 7 9.95 -49.96 -53.94
N LEU A 8 10.39 -48.80 -54.47
CA LEU A 8 11.68 -48.15 -54.16
C LEU A 8 12.04 -47.04 -55.21
N PHE A 9 12.15 -45.81 -54.69
CA PHE A 9 12.99 -44.64 -55.04
C PHE A 9 13.41 -44.32 -56.49
N ILE A 10 13.28 -43.05 -56.89
CA ILE A 10 14.42 -42.14 -57.18
C ILE A 10 13.93 -40.69 -57.29
N ALA A 11 14.64 -39.80 -56.61
CA ALA A 11 14.38 -38.38 -56.46
C ALA A 11 14.90 -37.54 -57.64
N LEU A 12 14.21 -36.44 -57.94
CA LEU A 12 14.79 -35.30 -58.66
C LEU A 12 14.13 -33.99 -58.15
N ALA A 13 14.96 -33.12 -57.59
CA ALA A 13 14.59 -31.82 -57.04
C ALA A 13 14.51 -30.75 -58.14
N LEU A 14 13.64 -29.73 -57.97
CA LEU A 14 13.82 -28.33 -58.43
C LEU A 14 12.66 -27.43 -57.92
N THR A 15 12.96 -26.71 -56.83
CA THR A 15 12.80 -25.26 -56.60
C THR A 15 11.46 -24.51 -56.82
N ALA A 16 11.14 -23.72 -55.77
CA ALA A 16 10.43 -22.44 -55.71
C ALA A 16 8.88 -22.40 -55.74
N CYS A 17 8.28 -22.16 -54.57
CA CYS A 17 7.83 -20.81 -54.23
C CYS A 17 7.58 -20.68 -52.72
N GLN A 18 8.23 -19.68 -52.11
CA GLN A 18 8.02 -19.23 -50.74
C GLN A 18 6.56 -18.80 -50.53
N LYS A 19 5.93 -19.40 -49.53
CA LYS A 19 4.93 -18.72 -48.72
C LYS A 19 5.35 -18.96 -47.28
N GLU A 20 6.01 -17.96 -46.71
CA GLU A 20 6.47 -17.97 -45.33
C GLU A 20 5.25 -18.01 -44.41
N THR A 21 4.92 -19.22 -43.97
CA THR A 21 4.17 -19.45 -42.75
C THR A 21 5.16 -19.19 -41.60
N PRO A 22 4.87 -18.27 -40.66
CA PRO A 22 5.70 -18.13 -39.47
C PRO A 22 5.76 -19.48 -38.76
N GLN A 23 6.98 -20.00 -38.65
CA GLN A 23 7.31 -21.14 -37.83
C GLN A 23 6.84 -20.87 -36.41
N ASP A 24 6.08 -21.83 -35.92
CA ASP A 24 6.06 -22.34 -34.56
C ASP A 24 7.35 -22.01 -33.80
N THR A 25 7.38 -20.82 -33.19
CA THR A 25 8.32 -20.50 -32.13
C THR A 25 7.85 -21.26 -30.91
N ALA A 26 8.74 -22.15 -30.47
CA ALA A 26 8.72 -22.83 -29.19
C ALA A 26 8.06 -22.00 -28.07
N PRO A 27 7.41 -22.63 -27.08
CA PRO A 27 6.81 -21.91 -25.97
C PRO A 27 7.91 -21.08 -25.31
N ILE A 28 7.85 -19.76 -25.51
CA ILE A 28 8.70 -18.84 -24.78
C ILE A 28 8.21 -18.95 -23.35
N GLU A 29 9.08 -19.50 -22.52
CA GLU A 29 8.89 -19.79 -21.12
C GLU A 29 8.10 -18.67 -20.46
N SER A 30 6.87 -18.98 -20.06
CA SER A 30 6.03 -18.13 -19.23
C SER A 30 6.61 -18.11 -17.81
N ASN A 31 7.78 -17.51 -17.67
CA ASN A 31 8.41 -17.21 -16.40
C ASN A 31 8.81 -15.74 -16.36
N VAL A 32 7.85 -14.85 -16.59
CA VAL A 32 7.85 -13.59 -15.86
C VAL A 32 7.01 -13.84 -14.63
N GLY A 33 7.63 -14.45 -13.62
CA GLY A 33 7.16 -14.29 -12.24
C GLY A 33 7.14 -12.79 -11.98
N VAL A 34 5.95 -12.19 -12.06
CA VAL A 34 5.79 -10.80 -11.66
C VAL A 34 5.97 -10.79 -10.15
N PRO A 35 6.88 -9.96 -9.60
CA PRO A 35 7.15 -9.91 -8.18
C PRO A 35 5.84 -9.75 -7.41
N ALA A 36 5.75 -10.36 -6.24
CA ALA A 36 4.78 -9.92 -5.22
C ALA A 36 4.78 -8.39 -5.23
N ALA A 37 3.65 -7.77 -5.57
CA ALA A 37 3.62 -6.42 -6.10
C ALA A 37 4.11 -5.39 -5.06
N GLU A 38 5.40 -5.11 -5.08
CA GLU A 38 6.08 -4.12 -4.24
C GLU A 38 6.00 -2.69 -4.83
N GLY A 39 5.34 -2.53 -5.99
CA GLY A 39 5.20 -1.23 -6.65
C GLY A 39 6.31 -0.90 -7.66
N GLY A 40 6.43 0.38 -8.02
CA GLY A 40 7.37 0.87 -9.04
C GLY A 40 7.29 2.38 -9.27
N THR A 41 8.10 2.89 -10.19
CA THR A 41 8.08 4.31 -10.57
C THR A 41 7.06 4.55 -11.68
N VAL A 42 6.19 5.54 -11.52
CA VAL A 42 5.15 5.90 -12.49
C VAL A 42 5.77 6.47 -13.74
N VAL A 43 5.61 5.78 -14.86
CA VAL A 43 6.05 6.22 -16.19
C VAL A 43 4.92 6.95 -16.91
N THR A 44 3.69 6.45 -16.73
CA THR A 44 2.48 7.01 -17.34
C THR A 44 1.33 6.90 -16.35
N THR A 45 0.45 7.90 -16.30
CA THR A 45 -0.79 7.84 -15.51
C THR A 45 -1.97 8.43 -16.26
N MET A 46 -3.16 7.90 -16.01
CA MET A 46 -4.42 8.29 -16.64
C MET A 46 -5.60 7.99 -15.71
N ASP A 47 -6.55 8.92 -15.60
CA ASP A 47 -7.75 8.76 -14.80
C ASP A 47 -8.96 8.50 -15.70
N ALA A 48 -9.72 7.44 -15.44
CA ALA A 48 -10.93 7.13 -16.19
C ALA A 48 -11.86 6.19 -15.42
N GLY A 49 -13.18 6.38 -15.57
CA GLY A 49 -14.18 5.46 -15.02
C GLY A 49 -14.12 5.26 -13.50
N GLY A 50 -13.60 6.25 -12.75
CA GLY A 50 -13.43 6.16 -11.29
C GLY A 50 -12.14 5.48 -10.82
N TYR A 51 -11.25 5.10 -11.75
CA TYR A 51 -9.96 4.49 -11.46
C TYR A 51 -8.81 5.39 -11.92
N THR A 52 -7.69 5.25 -11.24
CA THR A 52 -6.40 5.74 -11.70
C THR A 52 -5.60 4.57 -12.25
N TYR A 53 -5.21 4.68 -13.52
CA TYR A 53 -4.39 3.72 -14.23
C TYR A 53 -2.95 4.22 -14.22
N VAL A 54 -2.01 3.36 -13.84
CA VAL A 54 -0.58 3.67 -13.80
C VAL A 54 0.22 2.60 -14.54
N GLU A 55 1.15 3.05 -15.37
CA GLU A 55 2.22 2.21 -15.89
C GLU A 55 3.43 2.39 -14.99
N LEU A 56 3.86 1.32 -14.35
CA LEU A 56 4.96 1.32 -13.41
C LEU A 56 6.17 0.65 -14.02
N GLU A 57 7.34 1.22 -13.79
CA GLU A 57 8.63 0.58 -14.03
C GLU A 57 9.20 0.06 -12.71
N SER A 58 9.49 -1.23 -12.66
CA SER A 58 10.10 -1.91 -11.50
C SER A 58 11.11 -2.94 -12.00
N ASN A 59 12.35 -2.87 -11.47
CA ASN A 59 13.45 -3.75 -11.87
C ASN A 59 13.68 -3.83 -13.40
N GLY A 60 13.50 -2.70 -14.11
CA GLY A 60 13.65 -2.62 -15.56
C GLY A 60 12.50 -3.20 -16.39
N SER A 61 11.45 -3.72 -15.74
CA SER A 61 10.23 -4.21 -16.38
C SER A 61 9.08 -3.22 -16.19
N LYS A 62 8.22 -3.07 -17.20
CA LYS A 62 7.02 -2.24 -17.11
C LYS A 62 5.77 -3.09 -16.99
N PHE A 63 4.82 -2.65 -16.16
CA PHE A 63 3.53 -3.29 -16.02
C PHE A 63 2.44 -2.27 -15.68
N TRP A 64 1.20 -2.61 -16.03
CA TRP A 64 0.03 -1.76 -15.76
C TRP A 64 -0.65 -2.15 -14.45
N ALA A 65 -1.07 -1.16 -13.68
CA ALA A 65 -1.95 -1.32 -12.54
C ALA A 65 -3.10 -0.30 -12.57
N ALA A 66 -4.24 -0.67 -12.00
CA ALA A 66 -5.39 0.21 -11.80
C ALA A 66 -5.89 0.07 -10.36
N GLY A 67 -6.21 1.20 -9.74
CA GLY A 67 -6.76 1.26 -8.39
C GLY A 67 -7.75 2.41 -8.22
N PRO A 68 -8.31 2.60 -7.01
CA PRO A 68 -9.17 3.73 -6.72
C PRO A 68 -8.55 5.06 -7.14
N SER A 69 -9.38 6.02 -7.57
CA SER A 69 -8.88 7.29 -8.10
C SER A 69 -8.04 8.05 -7.07
N ILE A 70 -6.80 8.39 -7.44
CA ILE A 70 -5.83 9.12 -6.62
C ILE A 70 -5.03 10.05 -7.52
N LYS A 71 -4.66 11.23 -7.00
CA LYS A 71 -3.73 12.13 -7.69
C LYS A 71 -2.30 11.59 -7.60
N VAL A 72 -1.83 11.01 -8.70
CA VAL A 72 -0.45 10.58 -8.91
C VAL A 72 0.14 11.30 -10.12
N LYS A 73 1.46 11.50 -10.16
CA LYS A 73 2.16 12.08 -11.33
C LYS A 73 3.27 11.16 -11.84
N VAL A 74 3.64 11.35 -13.10
CA VAL A 74 4.81 10.72 -13.70
C VAL A 74 6.06 11.06 -12.87
N GLY A 75 6.87 10.06 -12.57
CA GLY A 75 8.05 10.14 -11.73
C GLY A 75 7.81 9.82 -10.26
N ASP A 76 6.57 9.71 -9.80
CA ASP A 76 6.27 9.25 -8.45
C ASP A 76 6.66 7.79 -8.29
N LYS A 77 7.30 7.44 -7.17
CA LYS A 77 7.39 6.04 -6.75
C LYS A 77 6.08 5.69 -6.06
N VAL A 78 5.52 4.54 -6.37
CA VAL A 78 4.27 4.09 -5.76
C VAL A 78 4.35 2.62 -5.37
N THR A 79 3.78 2.30 -4.22
CA THR A 79 3.51 0.95 -3.74
C THR A 79 2.07 0.56 -4.10
N LEU A 80 1.85 -0.70 -4.48
CA LEU A 80 0.52 -1.23 -4.77
C LEU A 80 0.02 -2.08 -3.61
N GLY A 81 -1.25 -1.91 -3.24
CA GLY A 81 -1.93 -2.79 -2.29
C GLY A 81 -2.26 -4.16 -2.89
N PRO A 82 -2.87 -5.06 -2.11
CA PRO A 82 -3.35 -6.35 -2.59
C PRO A 82 -4.24 -6.20 -3.83
N GLY A 83 -4.10 -7.11 -4.78
CA GLY A 83 -4.80 -7.02 -6.05
C GLY A 83 -4.84 -8.32 -6.82
N SER A 84 -5.58 -8.29 -7.92
CA SER A 84 -5.77 -9.41 -8.85
C SER A 84 -5.35 -9.00 -10.26
N ILE A 85 -4.58 -9.85 -10.91
CA ILE A 85 -4.17 -9.64 -12.30
C ILE A 85 -5.34 -10.04 -13.23
N MET A 86 -5.64 -9.19 -14.18
CA MET A 86 -6.55 -9.48 -15.30
C MET A 86 -5.77 -9.50 -16.61
N GLN A 87 -6.05 -10.50 -17.44
CA GLN A 87 -5.50 -10.63 -18.79
C GLN A 87 -6.53 -10.12 -19.81
N ASN A 88 -6.06 -9.52 -20.91
CA ASN A 88 -6.88 -9.02 -22.02
C ASN A 88 -8.02 -8.09 -21.56
N PHE A 89 -7.75 -7.22 -20.60
CA PHE A 89 -8.75 -6.29 -20.06
C PHE A 89 -9.00 -5.12 -21.02
N GLN A 90 -10.23 -4.97 -21.48
CA GLN A 90 -10.65 -3.81 -22.29
C GLN A 90 -11.28 -2.72 -21.41
N SER A 91 -10.62 -1.57 -21.32
CA SER A 91 -11.19 -0.37 -20.72
C SER A 91 -12.07 0.36 -21.72
N LYS A 92 -13.39 0.39 -21.46
CA LYS A 92 -14.35 1.14 -22.29
C LYS A 92 -14.20 2.66 -22.14
N SER A 93 -13.74 3.13 -20.97
CA SER A 93 -13.58 4.55 -20.68
C SER A 93 -12.30 5.14 -21.28
N LEU A 94 -11.26 4.31 -21.48
CA LEU A 94 -10.01 4.71 -22.14
C LEU A 94 -9.94 4.32 -23.63
N ASP A 95 -10.96 3.62 -24.14
CA ASP A 95 -10.96 2.98 -25.46
C ASP A 95 -9.65 2.21 -25.75
N ARG A 96 -9.21 1.43 -24.75
CA ARG A 96 -7.90 0.76 -24.74
C ARG A 96 -7.98 -0.65 -24.16
N THR A 97 -7.23 -1.56 -24.77
CA THR A 97 -7.03 -2.93 -24.27
C THR A 97 -5.67 -3.06 -23.60
N PHE A 98 -5.63 -3.69 -22.44
CA PHE A 98 -4.43 -4.05 -21.69
C PHE A 98 -4.24 -5.56 -21.78
N GLU A 99 -3.09 -6.01 -22.28
CA GLU A 99 -2.76 -7.44 -22.34
C GLU A 99 -2.72 -8.06 -20.94
N SER A 100 -2.17 -7.32 -19.97
CA SER A 100 -2.17 -7.67 -18.55
C SER A 100 -2.24 -6.39 -17.71
N ILE A 101 -3.11 -6.38 -16.70
CA ILE A 101 -3.25 -5.27 -15.75
C ILE A 101 -3.54 -5.79 -14.34
N LEU A 102 -2.86 -5.23 -13.34
CA LEU A 102 -3.13 -5.52 -11.93
C LEU A 102 -4.22 -4.58 -11.40
N PHE A 103 -5.36 -5.12 -11.01
CA PHE A 103 -6.36 -4.37 -10.25
C PHE A 103 -6.01 -4.46 -8.77
N THR A 104 -5.56 -3.34 -8.21
CA THR A 104 -5.17 -3.23 -6.81
C THR A 104 -6.23 -2.47 -5.99
N GLY A 105 -6.36 -2.84 -4.72
CA GLY A 105 -7.19 -2.11 -3.77
C GLY A 105 -6.64 -0.74 -3.38
N ALA A 106 -5.36 -0.46 -3.63
CA ALA A 106 -4.73 0.82 -3.30
C ALA A 106 -3.50 1.13 -4.17
N ILE A 107 -3.34 2.39 -4.57
CA ILE A 107 -2.09 2.93 -5.11
C ILE A 107 -1.59 3.93 -4.07
N ILE A 108 -0.40 3.70 -3.52
CA ILE A 108 0.18 4.48 -2.43
C ILE A 108 1.41 5.19 -2.98
N ILE A 109 1.50 6.51 -2.87
CA ILE A 109 2.66 7.26 -3.36
C ILE A 109 3.77 7.23 -2.30
N ASP A 110 4.92 6.66 -2.65
CA ASP A 110 6.10 6.61 -1.80
C ASP A 110 6.72 8.01 -1.77
N ALA A 111 6.81 8.61 -0.57
CA ALA A 111 7.41 9.92 -0.37
C ALA A 111 8.95 9.87 -0.50
N ALA A 112 9.46 9.71 -1.72
CA ALA A 112 10.86 9.90 -2.06
C ALA A 112 11.00 11.08 -3.05
N GLY A 113 10.60 12.26 -2.58
CA GLY A 113 10.72 13.53 -3.31
C GLY A 113 11.12 14.73 -2.45
N GLN A 114 11.35 14.56 -1.14
CA GLN A 114 11.98 15.58 -0.30
C GLN A 114 12.90 14.92 0.73
N ALA A 115 14.20 15.16 0.58
CA ALA A 115 15.25 14.64 1.44
C ALA A 115 15.48 15.55 2.66
N SER A 116 15.70 14.95 3.84
CA SER A 116 16.92 15.16 4.65
C SER A 116 16.95 14.28 5.91
N GLY A 117 17.87 13.30 5.91
CA GLY A 117 18.76 13.02 7.04
C GLY A 117 18.29 12.11 8.19
N GLY A 118 18.72 10.83 8.16
CA GLY A 118 18.90 9.99 9.35
C GLY A 118 18.51 8.50 9.18
N GLN A 119 19.49 7.61 8.92
CA GLN A 119 19.36 6.14 9.02
C GLN A 119 18.95 5.70 10.46
N SER A 120 18.23 4.60 10.73
CA SER A 120 18.32 3.25 10.16
C SER A 120 17.12 2.35 10.51
N ALA A 121 16.86 1.40 9.59
CA ALA A 121 16.25 0.07 9.74
C ALA A 121 14.74 -0.10 9.94
N GLY A 122 14.08 -0.53 8.85
CA GLY A 122 12.77 -1.19 8.84
C GLY A 122 11.98 -0.79 7.60
N GLY A 123 11.71 -1.72 6.69
CA GLY A 123 10.95 -1.47 5.46
C GLY A 123 9.63 -0.76 5.78
N GLY A 124 9.53 0.51 5.38
CA GLY A 124 8.50 1.41 5.86
C GLY A 124 7.38 1.59 4.84
N ALA A 125 6.17 1.23 5.24
CA ALA A 125 4.96 1.89 4.73
C ALA A 125 5.15 3.42 4.83
N ALA A 126 4.62 4.16 3.86
CA ALA A 126 4.66 5.62 3.87
C ALA A 126 4.17 6.14 5.22
N SER A 127 5.08 6.77 5.96
CA SER A 127 4.83 7.35 7.28
C SER A 127 4.97 8.85 7.16
N ALA A 128 3.85 9.57 7.29
CA ALA A 128 3.85 11.02 7.31
C ALA A 128 4.05 11.48 8.76
N GLU A 129 4.97 12.42 8.98
CA GLU A 129 5.32 12.92 10.31
C GLU A 129 5.09 14.44 10.40
N ALA A 130 4.53 14.91 11.50
CA ALA A 130 4.19 16.30 11.75
C ALA A 130 4.78 16.75 13.10
N ALA A 131 5.11 18.04 13.21
CA ALA A 131 5.68 18.58 14.43
C ALA A 131 4.76 18.38 15.65
N ALA A 132 5.36 17.98 16.77
CA ALA A 132 4.68 17.85 18.05
C ALA A 132 4.04 19.18 18.50
N PRO A 133 2.86 19.14 19.14
CA PRO A 133 2.26 20.33 19.74
C PRO A 133 3.03 20.78 20.99
N ALA A 134 3.05 22.08 21.27
CA ALA A 134 3.60 22.58 22.52
C ALA A 134 2.62 22.34 23.68
N LYS A 135 3.15 22.32 24.91
CA LYS A 135 2.33 22.16 26.11
C LYS A 135 1.31 23.30 26.21
N GLY A 136 0.03 22.94 26.22
CA GLY A 136 -1.09 23.88 26.31
C GLY A 136 -1.74 24.24 24.98
N ASP A 137 -1.19 23.82 23.84
CA ASP A 137 -1.77 24.09 22.51
C ASP A 137 -3.08 23.31 22.29
N ILE A 138 -3.20 22.14 22.91
CA ILE A 138 -4.36 21.26 22.74
C ILE A 138 -5.06 21.12 24.07
N ALA A 139 -6.32 21.54 24.11
CA ALA A 139 -7.19 21.34 25.26
C ALA A 139 -7.58 19.87 25.39
N LYS A 140 -7.73 19.42 26.64
CA LYS A 140 -8.25 18.10 26.97
C LYS A 140 -9.65 17.87 26.37
N ALA A 141 -9.89 16.67 25.84
CA ALA A 141 -11.21 16.28 25.35
C ALA A 141 -12.27 16.33 26.47
N GLU A 142 -13.50 16.75 26.12
CA GLU A 142 -14.61 16.70 27.07
C GLU A 142 -14.87 15.27 27.53
N GLY A 143 -14.85 15.04 28.85
CA GLY A 143 -14.98 13.70 29.44
C GLY A 143 -13.83 12.73 29.10
N GLY A 144 -12.75 13.22 28.48
CA GLY A 144 -11.61 12.41 28.07
C GLY A 144 -10.41 12.52 29.01
N TYR A 145 -9.23 12.17 28.48
CA TYR A 145 -7.94 12.19 29.16
C TYR A 145 -6.89 12.88 28.29
N THR A 146 -5.92 13.52 28.93
CA THR A 146 -4.66 13.89 28.27
C THR A 146 -3.80 12.66 28.04
N VAL A 147 -2.81 12.74 27.16
CA VAL A 147 -1.88 11.62 26.90
C VAL A 147 -1.13 11.24 28.17
N GLU A 148 -0.61 12.22 28.94
CA GLU A 148 0.05 11.97 30.22
C GLU A 148 -0.85 11.24 31.23
N GLU A 149 -2.12 11.63 31.32
CA GLU A 149 -3.09 10.96 32.20
C GLU A 149 -3.34 9.51 31.78
N VAL A 150 -3.36 9.22 30.48
CA VAL A 150 -3.52 7.86 29.97
C VAL A 150 -2.36 6.97 30.41
N PHE A 151 -1.12 7.44 30.29
CA PHE A 151 0.06 6.70 30.75
C PHE A 151 0.10 6.56 32.27
N THR A 152 -0.24 7.62 33.01
CA THR A 152 -0.23 7.60 34.49
C THR A 152 -1.32 6.69 35.05
N LYS A 153 -2.51 6.68 34.45
CA LYS A 153 -3.67 5.90 34.89
C LYS A 153 -3.85 4.60 34.12
N LYS A 154 -2.83 4.11 33.41
CA LYS A 154 -2.94 2.95 32.50
C LYS A 154 -3.56 1.72 33.16
N ALA A 155 -3.22 1.43 34.42
CA ALA A 155 -3.78 0.31 35.17
C ALA A 155 -5.29 0.45 35.45
N GLU A 156 -5.79 1.67 35.60
CA GLU A 156 -7.22 1.96 35.83
C GLU A 156 -8.02 2.03 34.52
N LEU A 157 -7.36 2.41 33.42
CA LEU A 157 -7.99 2.64 32.12
C LEU A 157 -7.91 1.42 31.19
N GLY A 158 -7.02 0.46 31.46
CA GLY A 158 -6.89 -0.77 30.68
C GLY A 158 -8.23 -1.51 30.53
N GLY A 159 -8.55 -1.87 29.29
CA GLY A 159 -9.81 -2.49 28.88
C GLY A 159 -11.01 -1.55 28.76
N LYS A 160 -10.87 -0.26 29.12
CA LYS A 160 -11.97 0.72 29.02
C LYS A 160 -11.90 1.49 27.71
N THR A 161 -13.06 1.88 27.21
CA THR A 161 -13.17 2.87 26.13
C THR A 161 -12.95 4.27 26.70
N ILE A 162 -11.96 4.98 26.18
CA ILE A 162 -11.62 6.35 26.59
C ILE A 162 -11.62 7.27 25.37
N SER A 163 -11.60 8.59 25.60
CA SER A 163 -11.41 9.59 24.56
C SER A 163 -10.16 10.41 24.85
N VAL A 164 -9.36 10.67 23.81
CA VAL A 164 -8.15 11.51 23.87
C VAL A 164 -8.22 12.50 22.71
N LYS A 165 -7.95 13.78 22.99
CA LYS A 165 -7.82 14.80 21.96
C LYS A 165 -6.34 15.12 21.78
N GLY A 166 -5.89 15.13 20.54
CA GLY A 166 -4.48 15.33 20.23
C GLY A 166 -4.24 15.55 18.75
N LYS A 167 -3.01 15.91 18.42
CA LYS A 167 -2.53 16.04 17.05
C LYS A 167 -1.94 14.70 16.62
N ILE A 168 -2.27 14.27 15.40
CA ILE A 168 -1.60 13.15 14.75
C ILE A 168 -0.20 13.64 14.37
N VAL A 169 0.82 13.18 15.09
CA VAL A 169 2.22 13.50 14.79
C VAL A 169 2.84 12.49 13.83
N LYS A 170 2.27 11.29 13.73
CA LYS A 170 2.68 10.28 12.75
C LYS A 170 1.46 9.50 12.27
N ALA A 171 1.36 9.30 10.96
CA ALA A 171 0.33 8.48 10.33
C ALA A 171 1.01 7.44 9.43
N SER A 172 0.71 6.17 9.66
CA SER A 172 1.22 5.04 8.88
C SER A 172 0.04 4.14 8.49
N GLY A 173 -0.31 4.14 7.21
CA GLY A 173 -1.48 3.39 6.71
C GLY A 173 -1.19 1.92 6.41
N PHE A 174 -2.24 1.11 6.36
CA PHE A 174 -2.23 -0.26 5.82
C PHE A 174 -1.25 -1.24 6.48
N ILE A 175 -0.92 -1.03 7.75
CA ILE A 175 -0.09 -1.95 8.53
C ILE A 175 -1.01 -2.88 9.30
N MET A 176 -0.88 -4.19 9.09
CA MET A 176 -1.68 -5.21 9.79
C MET A 176 -3.20 -4.98 9.67
N ASN A 177 -3.68 -4.60 8.48
CA ASN A 177 -5.09 -4.30 8.20
C ASN A 177 -5.67 -3.12 9.01
N ALA A 178 -4.82 -2.18 9.43
CA ALA A 178 -5.22 -0.96 10.12
C ALA A 178 -4.31 0.23 9.74
N ASN A 179 -4.80 1.43 10.02
CA ASN A 179 -3.99 2.64 10.04
C ASN A 179 -3.46 2.85 11.46
N TRP A 180 -2.21 3.27 11.56
CA TRP A 180 -1.49 3.47 12.80
C TRP A 180 -1.16 4.94 12.97
N TYR A 181 -1.47 5.46 14.14
CA TYR A 181 -1.36 6.87 14.47
C TYR A 181 -0.56 7.04 15.75
N HIS A 182 0.37 7.97 15.73
CA HIS A 182 0.94 8.53 16.95
C HIS A 182 0.22 9.84 17.25
N ILE A 183 -0.39 9.93 18.42
CA ILE A 183 -1.16 11.09 18.85
C ILE A 183 -0.47 11.72 20.05
N GLN A 184 -0.22 13.03 19.97
CA GLN A 184 0.34 13.84 21.05
C GLN A 184 -0.55 15.04 21.34
N ASP A 185 -0.63 15.45 22.60
CA ASP A 185 -1.39 16.64 23.03
C ASP A 185 -0.51 17.71 23.71
N GLY A 186 0.81 17.48 23.73
CA GLY A 186 1.80 18.37 24.35
C GLY A 186 2.00 18.11 25.85
N THR A 187 1.37 17.07 26.40
CA THR A 187 1.57 16.59 27.77
C THR A 187 2.50 15.37 27.81
N GLY A 188 3.04 15.08 29.00
CA GLY A 188 3.91 13.93 29.23
C GLY A 188 5.39 14.18 28.92
N ALA A 189 6.26 13.37 29.52
CA ALA A 189 7.69 13.32 29.22
C ALA A 189 7.97 12.31 28.10
N GLU A 190 9.19 12.30 27.55
CA GLU A 190 9.62 11.31 26.57
C GLU A 190 9.27 9.88 27.01
N GLY A 191 8.59 9.13 26.14
CA GLY A 191 8.09 7.78 26.41
C GLY A 191 6.71 7.71 27.08
N ALA A 192 6.13 8.85 27.48
CA ALA A 192 4.78 8.99 28.01
C ALA A 192 4.00 10.17 27.41
N ASN A 193 4.52 10.75 26.34
CA ASN A 193 3.96 11.89 25.60
C ASN A 193 3.34 11.50 24.25
N ASP A 194 3.34 10.21 23.92
CA ASP A 194 2.96 9.70 22.61
C ASP A 194 2.04 8.48 22.75
N LEU A 195 0.78 8.63 22.32
CA LEU A 195 -0.21 7.57 22.33
C LEU A 195 -0.29 6.91 20.95
N VAL A 196 0.04 5.62 20.88
CA VAL A 196 -0.18 4.81 19.69
C VAL A 196 -1.65 4.41 19.59
N VAL A 197 -2.24 4.63 18.42
CA VAL A 197 -3.64 4.36 18.12
C VAL A 197 -3.76 3.61 16.79
N THR A 198 -4.56 2.54 16.75
CA THR A 198 -4.97 1.94 15.48
C THR A 198 -6.40 2.36 15.12
N SER A 199 -6.69 2.52 13.83
CA SER A 199 -8.02 2.88 13.33
C SER A 199 -8.25 2.37 11.91
N GLN A 200 -9.51 2.30 11.50
CA GLN A 200 -9.93 2.15 10.10
C GLN A 200 -10.15 3.50 9.41
N ASP A 201 -10.23 4.59 10.18
CA ASP A 201 -10.32 5.94 9.64
C ASP A 201 -9.01 6.34 8.97
N THR A 202 -9.10 7.13 7.90
CA THR A 202 -7.94 7.69 7.19
C THR A 202 -7.87 9.19 7.46
N ILE A 203 -6.95 9.60 8.33
CA ILE A 203 -6.68 11.00 8.66
C ILE A 203 -5.19 11.29 8.45
N GLU A 204 -4.89 12.45 7.88
CA GLU A 204 -3.52 12.89 7.59
C GLU A 204 -2.78 13.34 8.86
N ALA A 205 -1.45 13.16 8.86
CA ALA A 205 -0.57 13.72 9.87
C ALA A 205 -0.70 15.26 9.91
N GLY A 206 -0.65 15.82 11.12
CA GLY A 206 -0.85 17.23 11.39
C GLY A 206 -2.25 17.60 11.86
N SER A 207 -3.25 16.74 11.64
CA SER A 207 -4.64 16.97 12.03
C SER A 207 -4.82 16.89 13.55
N ILE A 208 -5.65 17.78 14.11
CA ILE A 208 -6.16 17.64 15.49
C ILE A 208 -7.39 16.75 15.43
N VAL A 209 -7.43 15.73 16.29
CA VAL A 209 -8.50 14.74 16.32
C VAL A 209 -8.93 14.44 17.75
N VAL A 210 -10.17 13.98 17.88
CA VAL A 210 -10.63 13.24 19.05
C VAL A 210 -10.63 11.75 18.70
N ALA A 211 -9.76 10.99 19.35
CA ALA A 211 -9.67 9.54 19.24
C ALA A 211 -10.48 8.89 20.35
N LYS A 212 -11.38 7.97 20.00
CA LYS A 212 -12.19 7.22 20.96
C LYS A 212 -12.12 5.72 20.69
N GLY A 213 -11.62 4.96 21.65
CA GLY A 213 -11.43 3.51 21.50
C GLY A 213 -11.06 2.81 22.81
N PRO A 214 -11.08 1.47 22.83
CA PRO A 214 -10.57 0.67 23.94
C PRO A 214 -9.06 0.87 24.13
N LEU A 215 -8.63 1.04 25.38
CA LEU A 215 -7.22 1.07 25.76
C LEU A 215 -6.74 -0.34 26.12
N THR A 216 -5.79 -0.89 25.36
CA THR A 216 -5.19 -2.20 25.61
C THR A 216 -3.80 -2.06 26.22
N LEU A 217 -3.49 -2.90 27.20
CA LEU A 217 -2.17 -2.97 27.83
C LEU A 217 -1.41 -4.22 27.40
N ASN A 218 -0.08 -4.12 27.37
CA ASN A 218 0.83 -5.24 27.09
C ASN A 218 0.46 -6.01 25.81
N LYS A 219 0.10 -5.28 24.75
CA LYS A 219 -0.30 -5.88 23.48
C LYS A 219 0.95 -6.41 22.77
N ASP A 220 0.91 -7.68 22.40
CA ASP A 220 1.94 -8.34 21.60
C ASP A 220 1.31 -8.78 20.27
N PHE A 221 1.78 -8.20 19.17
CA PHE A 221 1.38 -8.53 17.81
C PHE A 221 2.29 -9.59 17.17
N GLY A 222 3.29 -10.09 17.90
CA GLY A 222 4.32 -11.00 17.40
C GLY A 222 5.45 -10.28 16.67
N SER A 223 6.48 -11.01 16.28
CA SER A 223 7.60 -10.50 15.45
C SER A 223 8.31 -9.25 15.99
N GLY A 224 8.23 -8.99 17.30
CA GLY A 224 8.84 -7.82 17.96
C GLY A 224 7.93 -6.60 18.11
N TYR A 225 6.69 -6.64 17.60
CA TYR A 225 5.72 -5.56 17.74
C TYR A 225 4.98 -5.66 19.08
N LYS A 226 5.55 -5.04 20.11
CA LYS A 226 4.98 -5.02 21.47
C LYS A 226 4.73 -3.60 21.93
N PHE A 227 3.57 -3.39 22.54
CA PHE A 227 3.15 -2.10 23.08
C PHE A 227 2.70 -2.28 24.52
N ASP A 228 3.33 -1.57 25.45
CA ASP A 228 2.90 -1.54 26.85
C ASP A 228 1.48 -0.96 26.98
N LEU A 229 1.13 -0.05 26.06
CA LEU A 229 -0.14 0.66 26.01
C LEU A 229 -0.45 1.06 24.55
N ILE A 230 -1.66 0.77 24.10
CA ILE A 230 -2.14 1.10 22.75
C ILE A 230 -3.66 1.30 22.79
N MET A 231 -4.20 2.24 21.99
CA MET A 231 -5.63 2.34 21.75
C MET A 231 -5.98 1.62 20.45
N GLU A 232 -6.76 0.55 20.53
CA GLU A 232 -7.04 -0.28 19.35
C GLU A 232 -8.37 0.09 18.70
N GLU A 233 -8.45 0.03 17.37
CA GLU A 233 -9.68 0.21 16.58
C GLU A 233 -10.46 1.48 16.94
N ALA A 234 -9.74 2.56 17.25
CA ALA A 234 -10.34 3.81 17.65
C ALA A 234 -11.13 4.44 16.51
N LYS A 235 -12.26 5.07 16.84
CA LYS A 235 -12.91 6.02 15.95
C LYS A 235 -12.20 7.36 16.07
N LEU A 236 -11.78 7.93 14.95
CA LEU A 236 -11.17 9.25 14.89
C LEU A 236 -12.14 10.26 14.28
N VAL A 237 -12.23 11.44 14.90
CA VAL A 237 -12.99 12.58 14.39
C VAL A 237 -12.05 13.78 14.34
N ALA A 238 -11.79 14.30 13.14
CA ALA A 238 -11.03 15.53 12.96
C ALA A 238 -11.84 16.75 13.43
N GLU A 239 -11.14 17.73 13.99
CA GLU A 239 -11.70 19.04 14.35
C GLU A 239 -11.51 20.09 13.26
#